data_AF-H8ZWT1-F1
#
_entry.id   AF-H8ZWT1-F1
#
_cell.length_a   1.000
_cell.length_b   1.000
_cell.length_c   1.000
_cell.angle_alpha   90.00
_cell.angle_beta   90.00
_cell.angle_gamma   90.00
#
_symmetry.space_group_name_H-M   'P 1'
#
loop_
_entity.id
_entity.type
_entity.pdbx_description
1 polymer ?
#
loop_
_entity_poly.entity_id
_entity_poly.type
_entity_poly.pdbx_seq_one_letter_code
_entity_poly.pdbx_strand_id
1 'polypeptide(L)'
;ARLISRAGSLTNLSKYPASTVQILGAEKALFRALKVRGNTPKYGLIYHSSFIGRAGAKNKGRISRYLANKCSMASRIDCFSDFSSTKFGETLRSQVEERL
;
A
#
# COMPACT_ATOMS: atom_id res chain seq x y z
N ALA A 1 -4.34 -5.38 -9.52
CA ALA A 1 -5.76 -5.09 -9.86
C ALA A 1 -6.58 -4.54 -8.67
N ARG A 2 -6.67 -5.23 -7.51
CA ARG A 2 -7.58 -4.84 -6.40
C ARG A 2 -7.44 -3.39 -5.89
N LEU A 3 -6.22 -2.85 -5.80
CA LEU A 3 -5.99 -1.47 -5.35
C LEU A 3 -6.52 -0.43 -6.34
N ILE A 4 -6.26 -0.62 -7.63
CA ILE A 4 -6.74 0.27 -8.70
C ILE A 4 -8.26 0.24 -8.76
N SER A 5 -8.85 -0.95 -8.71
CA SER A 5 -10.32 -1.11 -8.69
C SER A 5 -10.94 -0.37 -7.49
N ARG A 6 -10.33 -0.45 -6.30
CA ARG A 6 -10.83 0.28 -5.13
C ARG A 6 -10.65 1.79 -5.23
N ALA A 7 -9.59 2.26 -5.88
CA ALA A 7 -9.36 3.68 -6.15
C ALA A 7 -10.18 4.22 -7.34
N GLY A 8 -10.78 3.34 -8.14
CA GLY A 8 -11.54 3.66 -9.36
C GLY A 8 -10.66 3.83 -10.61
N SER A 9 -9.45 4.37 -10.48
CA SER A 9 -8.50 4.51 -11.59
C SER A 9 -7.05 4.54 -11.09
N LEU A 10 -6.11 4.34 -12.01
CA LEU A 10 -4.68 4.49 -11.71
C LEU A 10 -4.34 5.94 -11.33
N THR A 11 -4.94 6.92 -12.00
CA THR A 11 -4.78 8.36 -11.71
C THR A 11 -5.29 8.73 -10.32
N ASN A 12 -6.36 8.12 -9.83
CA ASN A 12 -6.81 8.35 -8.46
C ASN A 12 -5.86 7.69 -7.45
N LEU A 13 -5.39 6.48 -7.76
CA LEU A 13 -4.44 5.77 -6.91
C LEU A 13 -3.10 6.50 -6.80
N SER A 14 -2.62 7.15 -7.85
CA SER A 14 -1.37 7.92 -7.84
C SER A 14 -1.45 9.18 -6.97
N LYS A 15 -2.64 9.79 -6.89
CA LYS A 15 -2.93 10.94 -6.03
C LYS A 15 -3.05 10.57 -4.55
N TYR A 16 -3.39 9.32 -4.22
CA TYR A 16 -3.51 8.91 -2.83
C TYR A 16 -2.16 8.97 -2.10
N PRO A 17 -2.12 9.48 -0.86
CA PRO A 17 -0.93 9.38 -0.03
C PRO A 17 -0.74 7.92 0.41
N ALA A 18 0.51 7.56 0.72
CA ALA A 18 0.85 6.21 1.14
C ALA A 18 0.10 5.75 2.41
N SER A 19 -0.21 6.66 3.32
CA SER A 19 -1.04 6.38 4.50
C SER A 19 -2.45 5.91 4.12
N THR A 20 -3.07 6.52 3.10
CA THR A 20 -4.36 6.07 2.57
C THR A 20 -4.23 4.72 1.87
N VAL A 21 -3.18 4.53 1.06
CA VAL A 21 -2.91 3.23 0.41
C VAL A 21 -2.73 2.12 1.44
N GLN A 22 -2.09 2.41 2.58
CA GLN A 22 -1.87 1.46 3.67
C GLN A 22 -3.19 0.88 4.22
N ILE A 23 -4.19 1.73 4.39
CA ILE A 23 -5.50 1.38 4.98
C ILE A 23 -6.61 1.26 3.95
N LEU A 24 -6.30 1.29 2.65
CA LEU A 24 -7.28 1.26 1.57
C LEU A 24 -8.14 0.01 1.68
N GLY A 25 -9.46 0.15 1.73
CA GLY A 25 -10.43 -0.91 1.99
C GLY A 25 -10.73 -1.20 3.47
N ALA A 26 -10.03 -0.58 4.41
CA ALA A 26 -10.31 -0.64 5.86
C ALA A 26 -10.91 0.66 6.42
N GLU A 27 -11.41 1.55 5.55
CA GLU A 27 -11.83 2.91 5.93
C GLU A 27 -13.00 2.87 6.93
N LYS A 28 -13.98 1.99 6.71
CA LYS A 28 -15.10 1.80 7.65
C LYS A 28 -14.63 1.41 9.06
N ALA A 29 -13.65 0.52 9.14
CA ALA A 29 -13.09 0.08 10.42
C ALA A 29 -12.28 1.22 11.08
N LEU A 30 -11.56 2.02 10.30
CA LEU A 30 -10.86 3.20 10.77
C LEU A 30 -11.83 4.22 11.37
N PHE A 31 -12.87 4.63 10.63
CA PHE A 31 -13.83 5.62 11.12
C PHE A 31 -14.59 5.14 12.34
N ARG A 32 -14.93 3.84 12.41
CA ARG A 32 -15.50 3.24 13.61
C ARG A 32 -14.53 3.34 14.79
N ALA A 33 -13.26 2.97 14.60
CA ALA A 33 -12.24 3.04 15.65
C ALA A 33 -12.04 4.46 16.16
N LEU A 34 -12.03 5.47 15.27
CA LEU A 34 -11.93 6.87 15.67
C LEU A 34 -13.14 7.33 16.49
N LYS A 35 -14.36 6.93 16.10
CA LYS A 35 -15.59 7.27 16.84
C LYS A 35 -15.61 6.69 18.25
N VAL A 36 -15.17 5.44 18.42
CA VAL A 36 -15.17 4.74 19.71
C VAL A 36 -13.84 4.88 20.48
N ARG A 37 -12.89 5.66 19.97
CA ARG A 37 -11.50 5.77 20.48
C ARG A 37 -10.81 4.41 20.68
N GLY A 38 -11.08 3.47 19.77
CA GLY A 38 -10.52 2.12 19.78
C GLY A 38 -9.27 1.98 18.91
N ASN A 39 -8.81 0.73 18.77
CA ASN A 39 -7.64 0.40 17.94
C ASN A 39 -7.92 0.62 16.46
N THR A 40 -7.06 1.41 15.80
CA THR A 40 -7.14 1.67 14.36
C THR A 40 -6.52 0.52 13.55
N PRO A 41 -7.05 0.23 12.35
CA PRO A 41 -6.47 -0.79 11.48
C PRO A 41 -5.08 -0.36 10.98
N LYS A 42 -4.14 -1.30 10.95
CA LYS A 42 -2.75 -1.06 10.48
C LYS A 42 -2.55 -1.41 9.00
N TYR A 43 -3.54 -1.99 8.36
CA TYR A 43 -3.50 -2.46 6.97
C TYR A 43 -4.93 -2.60 6.43
N GLY A 44 -5.08 -2.37 5.13
CA GLY A 44 -6.30 -2.65 4.36
C GLY A 44 -6.08 -3.80 3.39
N LEU A 45 -6.46 -3.59 2.13
CA LEU A 45 -6.34 -4.57 1.04
C LEU A 45 -4.91 -5.08 0.83
N ILE A 46 -3.91 -4.26 1.16
CA ILE A 46 -2.50 -4.64 1.04
C ILE A 46 -2.12 -5.81 1.95
N TYR A 47 -2.88 -6.10 3.02
CA TYR A 47 -2.60 -7.22 3.93
C TYR A 47 -2.51 -8.58 3.23
N HIS A 48 -3.23 -8.74 2.11
CA HIS A 48 -3.20 -9.97 1.31
C HIS A 48 -1.95 -10.11 0.44
N SER A 49 -1.02 -9.15 0.49
CA SER A 49 0.28 -9.27 -0.19
C SER A 49 1.11 -10.38 0.46
N SER A 50 1.78 -11.19 -0.38
CA SER A 50 2.72 -12.21 0.05
C SER A 50 3.85 -11.63 0.91
N PHE A 51 4.28 -10.39 0.67
CA PHE A 51 5.30 -9.70 1.47
C PHE A 51 4.87 -9.56 2.94
N ILE A 52 3.62 -9.15 3.19
CA ILE A 52 3.10 -9.01 4.56
C ILE A 52 2.81 -10.39 5.18
N GLY A 53 2.38 -11.36 4.37
CA GLY A 53 2.18 -12.74 4.81
C GLY A 53 3.46 -13.40 5.34
N ARG A 54 4.60 -13.14 4.68
CA ARG A 54 5.93 -13.64 5.06
C ARG A 54 6.53 -12.92 6.27
N ALA A 55 6.12 -11.69 6.54
CA ALA A 55 6.64 -10.91 7.66
C ALA A 55 6.18 -11.46 9.02
N GLY A 56 7.09 -11.51 9.99
CA GLY A 56 6.76 -11.87 11.37
C GLY A 56 5.69 -10.95 11.97
N ALA A 57 4.83 -11.49 12.85
CA ALA A 57 3.63 -10.80 13.37
C ALA A 57 3.91 -9.39 13.93
N LYS A 58 5.04 -9.20 14.63
CA LYS A 58 5.47 -7.90 15.17
C LYS A 58 5.83 -6.88 14.08
N ASN A 59 6.34 -7.35 12.94
CA ASN A 59 6.84 -6.51 11.85
C ASN A 59 5.78 -6.22 10.77
N LYS A 60 4.65 -6.93 10.74
CA LYS A 60 3.59 -6.76 9.73
C LYS A 60 3.14 -5.31 9.57
N GLY A 61 3.02 -4.55 10.66
CA GLY A 61 2.66 -3.13 10.59
C GLY A 61 3.75 -2.25 9.95
N ARG A 62 5.02 -2.56 10.20
CA ARG A 62 6.17 -1.83 9.62
C ARG A 62 6.31 -2.14 8.13
N ILE A 63 6.23 -3.42 7.76
CA ILE A 63 6.26 -3.86 6.36
C ILE A 63 5.05 -3.33 5.58
N SER A 64 3.86 -3.35 6.18
CA SER A 64 2.66 -2.75 5.58
C SER A 64 2.86 -1.29 5.19
N ARG A 65 3.42 -0.48 6.09
CA ARG A 65 3.75 0.92 5.81
C ARG A 65 4.82 1.05 4.72
N TYR A 66 5.87 0.26 4.78
CA TYR A 66 6.95 0.30 3.80
C TYR A 66 6.45 -0.07 2.39
N LEU A 67 5.67 -1.14 2.29
CA LEU A 67 5.04 -1.58 1.05
C LEU A 67 4.09 -0.50 0.49
N ALA A 68 3.26 0.11 1.33
CA ALA A 68 2.35 1.17 0.90
C ALA A 68 3.09 2.38 0.33
N ASN A 69 4.23 2.76 0.92
CA ASN A 69 5.10 3.82 0.38
C ASN A 69 5.63 3.45 -1.02
N LYS A 70 6.16 2.24 -1.18
CA LYS A 70 6.69 1.77 -2.46
C LYS A 70 5.61 1.65 -3.53
N CYS A 71 4.42 1.17 -3.16
CA CYS A 71 3.27 1.12 -4.05
C CYS A 71 2.79 2.51 -4.48
N SER A 72 2.76 3.50 -3.56
CA SER A 72 2.37 4.88 -3.88
C SER A 72 3.39 5.57 -4.80
N MET A 73 4.69 5.29 -4.63
CA MET A 73 5.72 5.76 -5.56
C MET A 73 5.58 5.10 -6.94
N ALA A 74 5.45 3.78 -6.98
CA ALA A 74 5.29 3.03 -8.22
C ALA A 74 4.05 3.48 -9.00
N SER A 75 2.90 3.66 -8.32
CA SER A 75 1.67 4.11 -8.97
C SER A 75 1.78 5.51 -9.58
N ARG A 76 2.62 6.39 -9.02
CA ARG A 76 2.91 7.71 -9.60
C ARG A 76 3.79 7.62 -10.83
N ILE A 77 4.85 6.82 -10.76
CA ILE A 77 5.74 6.58 -11.90
C ILE A 77 4.93 5.99 -13.05
N ASP A 78 4.16 4.93 -12.80
CA ASP A 78 3.35 4.26 -13.83
C ASP A 78 2.25 5.16 -14.41
N CYS A 79 1.72 6.12 -13.64
CA CYS A 79 0.65 6.99 -14.09
C CYS A 79 1.14 8.21 -14.90
N PHE A 80 2.33 8.73 -14.59
CA PHE A 80 2.82 10.00 -15.13
C PHE A 80 4.08 9.87 -15.99
N SER A 81 4.66 8.67 -16.12
CA SER A 81 5.78 8.44 -17.01
C SER A 81 5.31 8.29 -18.45
N ASP A 82 5.91 9.05 -19.36
CA ASP A 82 5.62 8.97 -20.80
C ASP A 82 6.09 7.65 -21.42
N PHE A 83 7.10 7.00 -20.81
CA PHE A 83 7.68 5.74 -21.26
C PHE A 83 7.61 4.70 -20.14
N SER A 84 6.91 3.60 -20.37
CA SER A 84 6.85 2.48 -19.43
C SER A 84 8.22 1.80 -19.32
N SER A 85 8.74 1.66 -18.09
CA SER A 85 9.97 0.92 -17.81
C SER A 85 9.81 0.03 -16.59
N THR A 86 10.27 -1.22 -16.67
CA THR A 86 10.18 -2.19 -15.56
C THR A 86 11.23 -1.96 -14.47
N LYS A 87 12.32 -1.26 -14.80
CA LYS A 87 13.50 -1.08 -13.94
C LYS A 87 13.17 -0.48 -12.57
N PHE A 88 12.26 0.49 -12.53
CA PHE A 88 11.80 1.07 -11.27
C PHE A 88 11.00 0.07 -10.43
N GLY A 89 10.07 -0.66 -11.04
CA GLY A 89 9.28 -1.68 -10.37
C GLY A 89 10.14 -2.80 -9.77
N GLU A 90 11.12 -3.28 -10.53
CA GLU A 90 12.10 -4.28 -10.08
C GLU A 90 12.91 -3.77 -8.88
N THR A 91 13.48 -2.56 -8.98
CA THR A 91 14.27 -1.96 -7.89
C THR A 91 13.43 -1.78 -6.62
N LEU A 92 12.21 -1.25 -6.75
CA LEU A 92 11.30 -1.05 -5.62
C LEU A 92 10.90 -2.38 -4.97
N ARG A 93 10.75 -3.43 -5.78
CA ARG A 93 10.46 -4.78 -5.29
C ARG A 93 11.64 -5.34 -4.50
N SER A 94 12.87 -5.28 -5.03
CA SER A 94 14.07 -5.75 -4.33
C SER A 94 14.24 -5.07 -2.98
N GLN A 95 13.98 -3.76 -2.89
CA GLN A 95 14.03 -3.01 -1.63
C GLN A 95 12.99 -3.47 -0.60
N VAL A 96 11.81 -3.94 -1.04
CA VAL A 96 10.82 -4.55 -0.14
C VAL A 96 11.28 -5.94 0.31
N GLU A 97 11.87 -6.71 -0.59
CA GLU A 97 12.40 -8.04 -0.28
C GLU A 97 13.58 -8.00 0.71
N GLU A 98 14.51 -7.06 0.58
CA GLU A 98 15.61 -6.83 1.53
C GLU A 98 15.14 -6.44 2.94
N ARG A 99 13.91 -5.92 3.06
CA ARG A 99 13.36 -5.44 4.33
C ARG A 99 12.60 -6.52 5.11
N LEU A 100 12.34 -7.67 4.49
CA LEU A 100 11.55 -8.78 5.05
C LEU A 100 12.40 -9.70 5.91
#